data_AF-A0A936MSR0-F1
#
_entry.id   AF-A0A936MSR0-F1
#
_cell.length_a   1.000
_cell.length_b   1.000
_cell.length_c   1.000
_cell.angle_alpha   90.00
_cell.angle_beta   90.00
_cell.angle_gamma   90.00
#
_symmetry.space_group_name_H-M   'P 1'
#
loop_
_entity.id
_entity.type
_entity.pdbx_description
1 polymer ?
#
loop_
_entity_poly.entity_id
_entity_poly.type
_entity_poly.pdbx_seq_one_letter_code
_entity_poly.pdbx_strand_id
1 'polypeptide(L)'
;MPSSIQTISIALVVLGSIASAPVQCARDPDPERAIEEEPGEALYGLAEQFREQGNVDARKSTLLYIVRRFPSSRFAKRASQELDELGVKVEPGLAQ
;
A
#
# COMPACT_ATOMS: atom_id res chain seq x y z
N MET A 1 48.10 -6.32 -44.07
CA MET A 1 47.71 -7.59 -43.42
C MET A 1 47.40 -7.29 -41.96
N PRO A 2 46.13 -7.08 -41.58
CA PRO A 2 45.81 -6.80 -40.18
C PRO A 2 46.02 -8.07 -39.33
N SER A 3 46.68 -7.88 -38.20
CA SER A 3 47.20 -8.94 -37.33
C SER A 3 46.07 -9.67 -36.59
N SER A 4 46.09 -11.01 -36.61
CA SER A 4 45.06 -11.91 -36.08
C SER A 4 44.75 -11.78 -34.57
N ILE A 5 45.55 -11.00 -33.84
CA ILE A 5 45.36 -10.76 -32.40
C ILE A 5 44.29 -9.67 -32.16
N GLN A 6 44.11 -8.76 -33.13
CA GLN A 6 43.20 -7.61 -33.00
C GLN A 6 41.72 -7.98 -33.22
N THR A 7 41.43 -9.10 -33.87
CA THR A 7 40.06 -9.55 -34.15
C THR A 7 39.40 -10.26 -32.95
N ILE A 8 40.19 -10.86 -32.06
CA ILE A 8 39.67 -11.60 -30.90
C ILE A 8 39.08 -10.64 -29.85
N SER A 9 39.71 -9.48 -29.64
CA SER A 9 39.26 -8.50 -28.63
C SER A 9 37.95 -7.81 -29.01
N ILE A 10 37.65 -7.67 -30.30
CA ILE A 10 36.43 -7.00 -30.77
C ILE A 10 35.20 -7.93 -30.60
N ALA A 11 35.39 -9.25 -30.79
CA ALA A 11 34.30 -10.21 -30.68
C ALA A 11 33.77 -10.37 -29.24
N LEU A 12 34.63 -10.23 -28.22
CA LEU A 12 34.21 -10.42 -26.82
C LEU A 12 33.42 -9.24 -26.24
N VAL A 13 33.62 -8.02 -26.74
CA VAL A 13 32.97 -6.81 -26.20
C VAL A 13 31.52 -6.69 -26.69
N VAL A 14 31.21 -7.15 -27.91
CA VAL A 14 29.86 -7.04 -28.49
C VAL A 14 28.84 -7.99 -27.83
N LEU A 15 29.29 -9.13 -27.30
CA LEU A 15 28.40 -10.10 -26.62
C LEU A 15 28.01 -9.70 -25.19
N GLY A 16 28.74 -8.80 -24.53
CA GLY A 16 28.44 -8.37 -23.15
C GLY A 16 27.36 -7.30 -23.03
N SER A 17 27.10 -6.55 -24.10
CA SER A 17 26.23 -5.37 -24.08
C SER A 17 24.74 -5.63 -24.36
N ILE A 18 24.34 -6.89 -24.59
CA ILE A 18 22.92 -7.28 -24.73
C ILE A 18 22.36 -7.82 -23.39
N ALA A 19 23.21 -8.00 -22.37
CA ALA A 19 22.82 -8.57 -21.08
C ALA A 19 22.64 -7.53 -19.94
N SER A 20 22.61 -6.22 -20.25
CA SER A 20 22.58 -5.16 -19.24
C SER A 20 21.39 -4.21 -19.36
N ALA A 21 20.20 -4.76 -19.54
CA ALA A 21 19.00 -4.13 -18.98
C ALA A 21 18.14 -5.27 -18.43
N PRO A 22 17.87 -5.33 -17.12
CA PRO A 22 16.94 -6.31 -16.62
C PRO A 22 15.61 -6.06 -17.34
N VAL A 23 15.07 -7.07 -18.01
CA VAL A 23 13.70 -7.09 -18.58
C VAL A 23 12.60 -6.91 -17.52
N GLN A 24 12.98 -6.51 -16.31
CA GLN A 24 12.14 -6.15 -15.18
C GLN A 24 11.87 -4.63 -15.11
N CYS A 25 12.45 -3.81 -15.98
CA CYS A 25 12.28 -2.35 -15.97
C CYS A 25 11.35 -1.80 -17.07
N ALA A 26 10.39 -2.57 -17.56
CA ALA A 26 9.30 -2.07 -18.40
C ALA A 26 7.98 -2.77 -18.06
N ARG A 27 7.58 -2.67 -16.80
CA ARG A 27 6.17 -2.82 -16.45
C ARG A 27 5.74 -1.44 -16.00
N ASP A 28 5.04 -0.72 -16.87
CA ASP A 28 4.18 0.38 -16.45
C ASP A 28 2.95 -0.32 -15.87
N PRO A 29 2.85 -0.53 -14.53
CA PRO A 29 1.68 -1.18 -13.97
C PRO A 29 0.49 -0.30 -14.32
N ASP A 30 -0.44 -0.86 -15.08
CA ASP A 30 -1.70 -0.19 -15.39
C ASP A 30 -2.31 0.32 -14.08
N PRO A 31 -2.38 1.64 -13.84
CA PRO A 31 -2.87 2.20 -12.58
C PRO A 31 -4.32 1.79 -12.34
N GLU A 32 -5.09 1.50 -13.39
CA GLU A 32 -6.46 1.00 -13.29
C GLU A 32 -6.55 -0.44 -12.78
N ARG A 33 -5.41 -1.14 -12.72
CA ARG A 33 -5.28 -2.52 -12.20
C ARG A 33 -4.52 -2.60 -10.89
N ALA A 34 -4.29 -1.47 -10.23
CA ALA A 34 -3.73 -1.46 -8.88
C ALA A 34 -4.70 -2.19 -7.93
N ILE A 35 -4.19 -3.19 -7.21
CA ILE A 35 -4.93 -3.77 -6.08
C ILE A 35 -4.77 -2.77 -4.94
N GLU A 36 -5.78 -1.94 -4.73
CA GLU A 36 -5.83 -1.02 -3.60
C GLU A 36 -6.35 -1.75 -2.35
N GLU A 37 -5.76 -1.42 -1.19
CA GLU A 37 -6.38 -1.79 0.09
C GLU A 37 -7.77 -1.17 0.17
N GLU A 38 -8.74 -1.89 0.76
CA GLU A 38 -10.06 -1.33 1.00
C GLU A 38 -9.91 -0.09 1.91
N PRO A 39 -10.52 1.06 1.61
CA PRO A 39 -10.31 2.29 2.38
C PRO A 39 -10.50 2.11 3.89
N GLY A 40 -11.45 1.27 4.31
CA GLY A 40 -11.64 0.90 5.72
C GLY A 40 -10.46 0.16 6.36
N GLU A 41 -9.71 -0.63 5.59
CA GLU A 41 -8.47 -1.31 6.04
C GLU A 41 -7.35 -0.32 6.30
N ALA A 42 -7.04 0.52 5.31
CA ALA A 42 -5.96 1.50 5.43
C ALA A 42 -6.22 2.47 6.60
N LEU A 43 -7.46 2.93 6.74
CA LEU A 43 -7.86 3.81 7.85
C LEU A 43 -7.84 3.10 9.20
N TYR A 44 -8.16 1.82 9.25
CA TYR A 44 -8.04 1.05 10.49
C TYR A 44 -6.57 0.87 10.88
N GLY A 45 -5.67 0.63 9.91
CA GLY A 45 -4.22 0.64 10.13
C GLY A 45 -3.71 1.97 10.67
N LEU A 46 -4.21 3.09 10.15
CA LEU A 46 -3.88 4.43 10.67
C LEU A 46 -4.39 4.63 12.12
N ALA A 47 -5.59 4.14 12.45
CA ALA A 47 -6.11 4.19 13.82
C ALA A 47 -5.22 3.39 14.80
N GLU A 48 -4.69 2.25 14.37
CA GLU A 48 -3.75 1.45 15.16
C GLU A 48 -2.41 2.15 15.34
N GLN A 49 -1.90 2.84 14.31
CA GLN A 49 -0.71 3.67 14.46
C GLN A 49 -0.91 4.78 15.50
N PHE A 50 -2.09 5.43 15.52
CA PHE A 50 -2.41 6.40 16.57
C PHE A 50 -2.53 5.77 17.96
N ARG A 51 -3.00 4.52 18.04
CA ARG A 51 -2.99 3.76 19.31
C ARG A 51 -1.57 3.58 19.84
N GLU A 52 -0.64 3.16 18.97
CA GLU A 52 0.77 2.95 19.33
C GLU A 52 1.46 4.25 19.75
N GLN A 53 1.09 5.37 19.14
CA GLN A 53 1.58 6.71 19.50
C GLN A 53 0.91 7.29 20.76
N GLY A 54 -0.13 6.65 21.30
CA GLY A 54 -0.93 7.20 22.39
C GLY A 54 -1.81 8.39 22.00
N ASN A 55 -2.00 8.65 20.70
CA ASN A 55 -2.84 9.74 20.20
C ASN A 55 -4.33 9.32 20.17
N VAL A 56 -4.95 9.38 21.35
CA VAL A 56 -6.32 8.90 21.57
C VAL A 56 -7.34 9.68 20.73
N ASP A 57 -7.19 10.99 20.57
CA ASP A 57 -8.16 11.81 19.84
C ASP A 57 -8.12 11.55 18.33
N ALA A 58 -6.93 11.39 17.75
CA ALA A 58 -6.78 11.02 16.35
C ALA A 58 -7.30 9.60 16.09
N ARG A 59 -7.04 8.66 17.00
CA ARG A 59 -7.61 7.30 16.94
C ARG A 59 -9.14 7.35 16.95
N LYS A 60 -9.76 8.03 17.93
CA LYS A 60 -11.22 8.18 18.02
C LYS A 60 -11.82 8.75 16.74
N SER A 61 -11.23 9.84 16.24
CA SER A 61 -11.72 10.52 15.03
C SER A 61 -11.66 9.60 13.80
N THR A 62 -10.59 8.81 13.67
CA THR A 62 -10.41 7.87 12.57
C THR A 62 -11.38 6.70 12.65
N LEU A 63 -11.53 6.08 13.83
CA LEU A 63 -12.50 5.01 14.05
C LEU A 63 -13.93 5.47 13.75
N LEU A 64 -14.29 6.68 14.19
CA LEU A 64 -15.61 7.26 13.93
C LEU A 64 -15.84 7.48 12.43
N TYR A 65 -14.81 7.91 11.70
CA TYR A 65 -14.87 8.05 10.25
C TYR A 65 -15.11 6.71 9.56
N ILE A 66 -14.43 5.63 9.98
CA ILE A 66 -14.63 4.28 9.44
C ILE A 66 -16.09 3.86 9.60
N VAL A 67 -16.65 3.97 10.81
CA VAL A 67 -18.03 3.54 11.08
C VAL A 67 -19.05 4.35 10.26
N ARG A 68 -18.83 5.66 10.09
CA ARG A 68 -19.75 6.54 9.37
C ARG A 68 -19.64 6.42 7.86
N ARG A 69 -18.43 6.31 7.33
CA ARG A 69 -18.18 6.42 5.88
C ARG A 69 -18.10 5.06 5.19
N PHE A 70 -17.70 4.02 5.93
CA PHE A 70 -17.49 2.67 5.43
C PHE A 70 -18.21 1.63 6.32
N PRO A 71 -19.53 1.75 6.53
CA PRO A 71 -20.26 0.87 7.46
C PRO A 71 -20.29 -0.60 7.04
N SER A 72 -20.12 -0.88 5.74
CA SER A 72 -20.00 -2.25 5.19
C SER A 72 -18.59 -2.83 5.28
N SER A 73 -17.59 -2.02 5.65
CA SER A 73 -16.23 -2.52 5.85
C SER A 73 -16.20 -3.55 6.96
N ARG A 74 -15.38 -4.59 6.81
CA ARG A 74 -15.14 -5.59 7.87
C ARG A 74 -14.64 -4.96 9.17
N PHE A 75 -14.05 -3.77 9.10
CA PHE A 75 -13.51 -3.03 10.23
C PHE A 75 -14.55 -2.19 10.97
N ALA A 76 -15.70 -1.86 10.37
CA ALA A 76 -16.69 -0.98 10.98
C ALA A 76 -17.21 -1.52 12.33
N LYS A 77 -17.52 -2.81 12.41
CA LYS A 77 -17.97 -3.44 13.66
C LYS A 77 -16.91 -3.33 14.77
N ARG A 78 -15.64 -3.62 14.43
CA ARG A 78 -14.54 -3.55 15.39
C ARG A 78 -14.28 -2.10 15.83
N ALA A 79 -14.26 -1.16 14.89
CA ALA A 79 -14.11 0.26 15.18
C ALA A 79 -15.20 0.78 16.12
N SER A 80 -16.46 0.33 15.95
CA SER A 80 -17.54 0.67 16.86
C SER A 80 -17.34 0.12 18.28
N GLN A 81 -16.77 -1.08 18.42
CA GLN A 81 -16.48 -1.68 19.74
C GLN A 81 -15.35 -0.93 20.45
N GLU A 82 -14.28 -0.63 19.73
CA GLU A 82 -13.16 0.14 20.28
C GLU A 82 -13.55 1.57 20.65
N LEU A 83 -14.46 2.20 19.91
CA LEU A 83 -15.03 3.49 20.30
C LEU A 83 -15.77 3.39 21.63
N ASP A 84 -16.57 2.33 21.85
CA ASP A 84 -17.27 2.11 23.11
C ASP A 84 -16.28 1.91 24.28
N GLU A 85 -15.21 1.14 24.08
CA GLU A 85 -14.11 0.99 25.04
C GLU A 85 -13.43 2.31 25.38
N LEU A 86 -13.34 3.22 24.39
CA LEU A 86 -12.82 4.57 24.54
C LEU A 86 -13.84 5.59 25.10
N GLY A 87 -15.04 5.13 25.47
CA GLY A 87 -16.12 5.93 26.04
C GLY A 87 -16.93 6.74 25.02
N VAL A 88 -16.85 6.39 23.73
CA VAL A 88 -17.58 7.03 22.63
C VAL A 88 -18.65 6.07 22.11
N LYS A 89 -19.91 6.34 22.45
CA LYS A 89 -21.04 5.55 21.92
C LYS A 89 -21.35 5.97 20.49
N VAL A 90 -21.39 5.00 19.58
CA VAL A 90 -21.85 5.21 18.21
C VAL A 90 -23.30 4.76 18.12
N GLU A 91 -24.20 5.70 17.82
CA GLU A 91 -25.61 5.39 17.64
C GLU A 91 -25.80 4.49 16.39
N PRO A 92 -26.49 3.34 16.52
CA PRO A 92 -26.78 2.47 15.39
C PRO A 92 -27.77 3.18 14.46
N GLY A 93 -27.30 3.70 13.33
CA GLY A 93 -28.15 4.37 12.34
C GLY A 93 -27.46 5.37 11.42
N LEU A 94 -26.19 5.71 11.64
CA LEU A 94 -25.43 6.60 10.74
C LEU A 94 -24.87 5.90 9.48
N ALA A 95 -25.09 4.59 9.37
CA ALA A 95 -24.84 3.79 8.18
C ALA A 95 -26.10 3.85 7.28
N GLN A 96 -26.30 4.97 6.58
CA GLN A 96 -27.33 5.07 5.54
C GLN A 96 -26.77 4.54 4.21
#